data_AF-A0A4Z0KQT6-F1
#
_entry.id   AF-A0A4Z0KQT6-F1
#
_cell.length_a   1.000
_cell.length_b   1.000
_cell.length_c   1.000
_cell.angle_alpha   90.00
_cell.angle_beta   90.00
_cell.angle_gamma   90.00
#
_symmetry.space_group_name_H-M   'P 1'
#
loop_
_entity.id
_entity.type
_entity.pdbx_description
1 polymer ?
#
loop_
_entity_poly.entity_id
_entity_poly.type
_entity_poly.pdbx_seq_one_letter_code
_entity_poly.pdbx_strand_id
1 'polypeptide(L)'
;MISVTLSKIADVLGAEHRGADLTLDTVITDTRKVTPGGLFVALKGERFDAHDFADKAKANGAGALLVSRPLDIDLPQVIVKDTRQAFGQLAAWVRMQVPARVVALTGSSGKTSVKEMTAAILSQCGNTLYTAGNFNNDIGVPITLLRLNHDYDYAVIELGANHQGEIAWTVSLTRPEAALVNNLAAAHLEGFGSLAGVAKAQGEMVSGVPG
;
A
#
# COMPACT_ATOMS: atom_id res chain seq x y z
N MET A 1 -4.88 6.08 -9.16
CA MET A 1 -4.33 7.10 -8.24
C MET A 1 -4.47 8.46 -8.89
N ILE A 2 -4.05 9.52 -8.20
CA ILE A 2 -3.69 10.79 -8.83
C ILE A 2 -2.67 10.58 -9.97
N SER A 3 -2.75 11.41 -11.01
CA SER A 3 -1.76 11.42 -12.10
C SER A 3 -0.41 11.95 -11.60
N VAL A 4 0.69 11.27 -11.94
CA VAL A 4 2.04 11.66 -11.52
C VAL A 4 3.08 11.29 -12.57
N THR A 5 4.12 12.10 -12.73
CA THR A 5 5.23 11.81 -13.64
C THR A 5 6.24 10.83 -13.04
N LEU A 6 6.98 10.12 -13.88
CA LEU A 6 8.05 9.22 -13.42
C LEU A 6 9.18 9.97 -12.72
N SER A 7 9.55 11.14 -13.23
CA SER A 7 10.51 12.04 -12.58
C SER A 7 10.06 12.39 -11.16
N LYS A 8 8.77 12.72 -10.98
CA LYS A 8 8.23 13.03 -9.66
C LYS A 8 8.21 11.82 -8.74
N ILE A 9 7.86 10.64 -9.24
CA ILE A 9 7.97 9.39 -8.48
C ILE A 9 9.42 9.16 -8.04
N ALA A 10 10.39 9.34 -8.94
CA ALA A 10 11.80 9.18 -8.62
C ALA A 10 12.27 10.17 -7.55
N ASP A 11 11.87 11.45 -7.64
CA ASP A 11 12.18 12.47 -6.63
C ASP A 11 11.62 12.09 -5.25
N VAL A 12 10.36 11.67 -5.18
CA VAL A 12 9.68 11.26 -3.93
C VAL A 12 10.39 10.07 -3.29
N LEU A 13 10.92 9.15 -4.11
CA LEU A 13 11.59 7.94 -3.67
C LEU A 13 13.11 8.12 -3.48
N GLY A 14 13.67 9.29 -3.82
CA GLY A 14 15.12 9.50 -3.85
C GLY A 14 15.83 8.51 -4.79
N ALA A 15 15.21 8.22 -5.93
CA ALA A 15 15.57 7.15 -6.84
C ALA A 15 16.17 7.68 -8.15
N GLU A 16 16.84 6.81 -8.89
CA GLU A 16 17.30 7.11 -10.24
C GLU A 16 16.15 6.91 -11.24
N HIS A 17 15.92 7.88 -12.13
CA HIS A 17 15.01 7.74 -13.28
C HIS A 17 15.80 7.54 -14.57
N ARG A 18 15.39 6.56 -15.39
CA ARG A 18 15.94 6.30 -16.72
C ARG A 18 14.84 6.22 -17.76
N GLY A 19 15.08 6.79 -18.94
CA GLY A 19 14.17 6.76 -20.09
C GLY A 19 13.21 7.95 -20.12
N ALA A 20 12.12 7.82 -20.88
CA ALA A 20 11.13 8.89 -21.03
C ALA A 20 10.43 9.22 -19.70
N ASP A 21 10.06 10.49 -19.53
CA ASP A 21 9.25 10.93 -18.40
C ASP A 21 7.77 10.83 -18.74
N LEU A 22 7.13 9.75 -18.29
CA LEU A 22 5.72 9.45 -18.56
C LEU A 22 4.85 9.92 -17.40
N THR A 23 3.64 10.37 -17.71
CA THR A 23 2.57 10.55 -16.71
C THR A 23 1.82 9.24 -16.54
N LEU A 24 1.63 8.83 -15.29
CA LEU A 24 1.05 7.55 -14.90
C LEU A 24 -0.13 7.78 -13.96
N ASP A 25 -1.19 7.00 -14.16
CA ASP A 25 -2.41 7.07 -13.34
C ASP A 25 -2.66 5.78 -12.54
N THR A 26 -1.89 4.73 -12.82
CA THR A 26 -2.06 3.39 -12.26
C THR A 26 -0.72 2.77 -11.85
N VAL A 27 -0.78 1.96 -10.79
CA VAL A 27 0.34 1.17 -10.29
C VAL A 27 -0.11 -0.28 -10.19
N ILE A 28 0.73 -1.21 -10.66
CA ILE A 28 0.42 -2.63 -10.78
C ILE A 28 1.57 -3.45 -10.20
N THR A 29 1.25 -4.46 -9.40
CA THR A 29 2.22 -5.43 -8.85
C THR A 29 2.05 -6.84 -9.41
N ASP A 30 0.97 -7.09 -10.17
CA ASP A 30 0.62 -8.40 -10.74
C ASP A 30 0.55 -8.30 -12.27
N THR A 31 1.43 -9.01 -12.97
CA THR A 31 1.47 -8.98 -14.44
C THR A 31 0.17 -9.43 -15.09
N ARG A 32 -0.69 -10.18 -14.40
CA ARG A 32 -2.00 -10.62 -14.88
C ARG A 32 -3.06 -9.50 -14.88
N LYS A 33 -2.78 -8.37 -14.23
CA LYS A 33 -3.68 -7.23 -14.04
C LYS A 33 -3.10 -5.92 -14.58
N VAL A 34 -2.10 -6.01 -15.46
CA VAL A 34 -1.46 -4.85 -16.07
C VAL A 34 -2.51 -4.04 -16.81
N THR A 35 -2.49 -2.74 -16.56
CA THR A 35 -3.26 -1.76 -17.31
C THR A 35 -2.32 -1.05 -18.28
N PRO A 36 -2.75 -0.78 -19.52
CA PRO A 36 -1.96 -0.05 -20.49
C PRO A 36 -1.44 1.28 -19.92
N GLY A 37 -0.14 1.53 -20.05
CA GLY A 37 0.51 2.75 -19.58
C GLY A 37 0.79 2.82 -18.08
N GLY A 38 0.47 1.78 -17.30
CA GLY A 38 0.70 1.80 -15.85
C GLY A 38 2.14 1.52 -15.41
N LEU A 39 2.45 1.88 -14.15
CA LEU A 39 3.73 1.55 -13.51
C LEU A 39 3.70 0.12 -12.96
N PHE A 40 4.53 -0.77 -13.50
CA PHE A 40 4.70 -2.10 -12.92
C PHE A 40 5.78 -2.08 -11.82
N VAL A 41 5.42 -2.50 -10.62
CA VAL A 41 6.32 -2.58 -9.46
C VAL A 41 6.84 -4.01 -9.31
N ALA A 42 8.14 -4.17 -9.50
CA ALA A 42 8.80 -5.46 -9.42
C ALA A 42 9.08 -5.84 -7.95
N LEU A 43 8.06 -6.36 -7.25
CA LEU A 43 8.20 -6.86 -5.88
C LEU A 43 8.95 -8.20 -5.83
N LYS A 44 9.85 -8.34 -4.86
CA LYS A 44 10.54 -9.59 -4.54
C LYS A 44 9.95 -10.23 -3.30
N GLY A 45 9.48 -11.47 -3.42
CA GLY A 45 9.07 -12.34 -2.32
C GLY A 45 10.10 -13.45 -2.06
N GLU A 46 9.82 -14.34 -1.12
CA GLU A 46 10.72 -15.44 -0.77
C GLU A 46 10.93 -16.45 -1.90
N ARG A 47 9.89 -16.68 -2.71
CA ARG A 47 9.87 -17.69 -3.78
C ARG A 47 9.77 -17.09 -5.18
N PHE A 48 9.75 -15.78 -5.29
CA PHE A 48 9.38 -15.09 -6.52
C PHE A 48 10.10 -13.75 -6.64
N ASP A 49 10.63 -13.46 -7.81
CA ASP A 49 11.20 -12.16 -8.14
C ASP A 49 10.44 -11.57 -9.34
N ALA A 50 9.64 -10.53 -9.11
CA ALA A 50 8.83 -9.91 -10.16
C ALA A 50 9.67 -9.26 -11.28
N HIS A 51 10.96 -9.03 -11.05
CA HIS A 51 11.86 -8.50 -12.08
C HIS A 51 11.95 -9.46 -13.27
N ASP A 52 11.85 -10.77 -13.02
CA ASP A 52 11.89 -11.82 -14.06
C ASP A 52 10.64 -11.80 -14.95
N PHE A 53 9.63 -11.01 -14.58
CA PHE A 53 8.37 -10.86 -15.33
C PHE A 53 8.25 -9.49 -16.00
N ALA A 54 9.31 -8.70 -16.04
CA ALA A 54 9.27 -7.37 -16.62
C ALA A 54 8.99 -7.39 -18.15
N ASP A 55 9.51 -8.37 -18.90
CA ASP A 55 9.15 -8.56 -20.31
C ASP A 55 7.66 -8.87 -20.48
N LYS A 56 7.10 -9.68 -19.57
CA LYS A 56 5.67 -9.97 -19.55
C LYS A 56 4.85 -8.74 -19.18
N ALA A 57 5.33 -7.92 -18.25
CA ALA A 57 4.69 -6.65 -17.91
C ALA A 57 4.66 -5.70 -19.12
N LYS A 58 5.77 -5.58 -19.85
CA LYS A 58 5.86 -4.83 -21.11
C LYS A 58 4.87 -5.37 -22.14
N ALA A 59 4.87 -6.69 -22.38
CA ALA A 59 3.98 -7.32 -23.34
C ALA A 59 2.49 -7.10 -23.01
N ASN A 60 2.16 -7.00 -21.72
CA ASN A 60 0.81 -6.72 -21.25
C ASN A 60 0.48 -5.21 -21.19
N GLY A 61 1.40 -4.33 -21.60
CA GLY A 61 1.15 -2.90 -21.77
C GLY A 61 1.65 -2.01 -20.64
N ALA A 62 2.51 -2.48 -19.73
CA ALA A 62 3.11 -1.61 -18.72
C ALA A 62 3.88 -0.47 -19.39
N GLY A 63 3.65 0.76 -18.93
CA GLY A 63 4.30 1.95 -19.47
C GLY A 63 5.68 2.20 -18.87
N ALA A 64 5.91 1.75 -17.64
CA ALA A 64 7.17 1.95 -16.92
C ALA A 64 7.35 0.91 -15.82
N LEU A 65 8.56 0.83 -15.25
CA LEU A 65 8.92 -0.14 -14.22
C LEU A 65 9.48 0.56 -12.96
N LEU A 66 9.11 0.06 -11.78
CA LEU A 66 9.80 0.34 -10.52
C LEU A 66 10.58 -0.91 -10.11
N VAL A 67 11.90 -0.82 -10.11
CA VAL A 67 12.82 -1.97 -10.01
C VAL A 67 13.94 -1.72 -9.01
N SER A 68 14.53 -2.77 -8.45
CA SER A 68 15.68 -2.67 -7.53
C SER A 68 17.04 -2.71 -8.24
N ARG A 69 17.03 -2.96 -9.55
CA ARG A 69 18.21 -3.03 -10.42
C ARG A 69 17.81 -2.64 -11.83
N PRO A 70 18.71 -2.05 -12.63
CA PRO A 70 18.43 -1.79 -14.03
C PRO A 70 18.15 -3.10 -14.78
N LEU A 71 17.14 -3.07 -15.64
CA LEU A 71 16.78 -4.15 -16.56
C LEU A 71 17.10 -3.74 -17.99
N ASP A 72 17.57 -4.69 -18.81
CA ASP A 72 17.76 -4.48 -20.25
C ASP A 72 16.42 -4.63 -20.99
N ILE A 73 15.50 -3.72 -20.69
CA ILE A 73 14.15 -3.67 -21.24
C ILE A 73 13.90 -2.25 -21.69
N ASP A 74 13.43 -2.12 -22.92
CA ASP A 74 13.02 -0.87 -23.53
C ASP A 74 11.67 -0.40 -22.95
N LEU A 75 11.74 0.05 -21.69
CA LEU A 75 10.73 0.80 -20.94
C LEU A 75 11.45 1.76 -19.98
N PRO A 76 10.87 2.93 -19.68
CA PRO A 76 11.33 3.78 -18.60
C PRO A 76 11.36 3.06 -17.24
N GLN A 77 12.35 3.38 -16.41
CA GLN A 77 12.61 2.73 -15.14
C GLN A 77 12.83 3.75 -14.02
N VAL A 78 12.23 3.50 -12.86
CA VAL A 78 12.63 4.09 -11.58
C VAL A 78 13.39 3.01 -10.81
N ILE A 79 14.65 3.28 -10.50
CA ILE A 79 15.57 2.32 -9.89
C ILE A 79 15.78 2.69 -8.43
N VAL A 80 15.36 1.80 -7.55
CA VAL A 80 15.43 1.95 -6.09
C VAL A 80 16.33 0.87 -5.48
N LYS A 81 16.63 0.97 -4.18
CA LYS A 81 17.34 -0.10 -3.47
C LYS A 81 16.42 -1.27 -3.10
N ASP A 82 15.19 -0.95 -2.69
CA ASP A 82 14.19 -1.92 -2.24
C ASP A 82 12.83 -1.54 -2.81
N THR A 83 12.27 -2.39 -3.68
CA THR A 83 10.98 -2.13 -4.33
C THR A 83 9.79 -2.22 -3.38
N ARG A 84 9.86 -3.03 -2.31
CA ARG A 84 8.80 -3.15 -1.31
C ARG A 84 8.73 -1.88 -0.46
N GLN A 85 9.88 -1.38 -0.02
CA GLN A 85 9.96 -0.13 0.74
C GLN A 85 9.50 1.06 -0.11
N ALA A 86 10.01 1.16 -1.34
CA ALA A 86 9.64 2.21 -2.28
C ALA A 86 8.15 2.19 -2.62
N PHE A 87 7.56 1.00 -2.78
CA PHE A 87 6.13 0.83 -3.02
C PHE A 87 5.28 1.39 -1.87
N GLY A 88 5.66 1.09 -0.63
CA GLY A 88 5.00 1.67 0.55
C GLY A 88 5.17 3.19 0.65
N GLN A 89 6.36 3.70 0.37
CA GLN A 89 6.63 5.15 0.38
C GLN A 89 5.84 5.90 -0.69
N LEU A 90 5.73 5.35 -1.90
CA LEU A 90 4.91 5.93 -2.96
C LEU A 90 3.43 5.96 -2.53
N ALA A 91 2.93 4.89 -1.93
CA ALA A 91 1.57 4.81 -1.42
C ALA A 91 1.29 5.84 -0.32
N ALA A 92 2.23 6.02 0.63
CA ALA A 92 2.14 7.04 1.67
C ALA A 92 2.15 8.45 1.07
N TRP A 93 2.98 8.70 0.06
CA TRP A 93 3.01 9.98 -0.65
C TRP A 93 1.67 10.27 -1.34
N VAL A 94 1.11 9.30 -2.08
CA VAL A 94 -0.23 9.44 -2.70
C VAL A 94 -1.28 9.73 -1.64
N ARG A 95 -1.27 9.03 -0.51
CA ARG A 95 -2.20 9.32 0.59
C ARG A 95 -2.10 10.78 1.06
N MET A 96 -0.89 11.32 1.18
CA MET A 96 -0.68 12.71 1.60
C MET A 96 -1.12 13.75 0.56
N GLN A 97 -1.30 13.38 -0.70
CA GLN A 97 -1.79 14.30 -1.74
C GLN A 97 -3.32 14.36 -1.80
N VAL A 98 -4.02 13.42 -1.18
CA VAL A 98 -5.48 13.29 -1.26
C VAL A 98 -6.10 13.67 0.08
N PRO A 99 -7.06 14.62 0.12
CA PRO A 99 -7.62 15.14 1.37
C PRO A 99 -8.62 14.19 2.06
N ALA A 100 -8.79 12.97 1.54
CA ALA A 100 -9.68 11.97 2.10
C ALA A 100 -9.37 11.73 3.59
N ARG A 101 -10.41 11.75 4.43
CA ARG A 101 -10.29 11.40 5.84
C ARG A 101 -10.25 9.90 6.01
N VAL A 102 -9.37 9.40 6.86
CA VAL A 102 -9.11 7.97 6.96
C VAL A 102 -9.28 7.43 8.36
N VAL A 103 -9.98 6.31 8.38
CA VAL A 103 -10.13 5.46 9.54
C VAL A 103 -9.28 4.22 9.32
N ALA A 104 -8.35 3.95 10.24
CA ALA A 104 -7.62 2.69 10.27
C ALA A 104 -8.17 1.78 11.37
N LEU A 105 -8.22 0.47 11.12
CA LEU A 105 -8.66 -0.50 12.12
C LEU A 105 -7.80 -1.75 12.14
N THR A 106 -7.53 -2.25 13.34
CA THR A 106 -6.87 -3.53 13.59
C THR A 106 -7.60 -4.30 14.69
N GLY A 107 -7.08 -5.48 15.04
CA GLY A 107 -7.64 -6.36 16.05
C GLY A 107 -7.35 -7.82 15.75
N SER A 108 -7.47 -8.68 16.75
CA SER A 108 -7.29 -10.13 16.55
C SER A 108 -8.39 -10.68 15.64
N SER A 109 -9.65 -10.32 15.91
CA SER A 109 -10.82 -10.80 15.17
C SER A 109 -11.78 -9.67 14.79
N GLY A 110 -12.64 -9.92 13.80
CA GLY A 110 -13.74 -9.01 13.42
C GLY A 110 -13.32 -7.76 12.63
N LYS A 111 -12.04 -7.62 12.27
CA LYS A 111 -11.52 -6.50 11.46
C LYS A 111 -12.35 -6.24 10.21
N THR A 112 -12.55 -7.28 9.40
CA THR A 112 -13.29 -7.16 8.14
C THR A 112 -14.75 -6.76 8.37
N SER A 113 -15.44 -7.33 9.36
CA SER A 113 -16.81 -6.93 9.68
C SER A 113 -16.91 -5.46 10.06
N VAL A 114 -16.02 -4.98 10.93
CA VAL A 114 -15.99 -3.57 11.35
C VAL A 114 -15.63 -2.66 10.19
N LYS A 115 -14.70 -3.07 9.32
CA LYS A 115 -14.35 -2.35 8.09
C LYS A 115 -15.56 -2.20 7.17
N GLU A 116 -16.27 -3.28 6.89
CA GLU A 116 -17.47 -3.25 6.03
C GLU A 116 -18.56 -2.36 6.62
N MET A 117 -18.84 -2.47 7.92
CA MET A 117 -19.81 -1.61 8.60
C MET A 117 -19.40 -0.12 8.56
N THR A 118 -18.14 0.18 8.85
CA THR A 118 -17.61 1.56 8.83
C THR A 118 -17.67 2.14 7.41
N ALA A 119 -17.26 1.36 6.40
CA ALA A 119 -17.32 1.78 5.00
C ALA A 119 -18.77 2.02 4.55
N ALA A 120 -19.71 1.16 4.93
CA ALA A 120 -21.12 1.32 4.60
C ALA A 120 -21.71 2.62 5.19
N ILE A 121 -21.36 2.95 6.44
CA ILE A 121 -21.79 4.18 7.10
C ILE A 121 -21.18 5.41 6.41
N LEU A 122 -19.86 5.44 6.22
CA LEU A 122 -19.18 6.58 5.58
C LEU A 122 -19.61 6.78 4.12
N SER A 123 -19.97 5.70 3.41
CA SER A 123 -20.52 5.77 2.05
C SER A 123 -21.87 6.49 1.98
N GLN A 124 -22.59 6.63 3.10
CA GLN A 124 -23.79 7.49 3.17
C GLN A 124 -23.44 8.98 3.28
N CYS A 125 -22.19 9.31 3.63
CA CYS A 125 -21.72 10.68 3.82
C CYS A 125 -20.88 11.20 2.65
N GLY A 126 -20.24 10.31 1.87
CA GLY A 126 -19.37 10.69 0.75
C GLY A 126 -18.71 9.48 0.10
N ASN A 127 -17.98 9.72 -0.98
CA ASN A 127 -17.32 8.66 -1.72
C ASN A 127 -16.22 8.02 -0.84
N THR A 128 -16.31 6.70 -0.65
CA THR A 128 -15.52 5.99 0.36
C THR A 128 -14.71 4.87 -0.28
N LEU A 129 -13.39 4.95 -0.15
CA LEU A 129 -12.48 3.86 -0.45
C LEU A 129 -12.39 2.92 0.76
N TYR A 130 -12.19 1.62 0.55
CA TYR A 130 -11.90 0.71 1.64
C TYR A 130 -11.04 -0.48 1.19
N THR A 131 -10.38 -1.12 2.16
CA THR A 131 -9.56 -2.32 1.92
C THR A 131 -10.40 -3.42 1.27
N ALA A 132 -9.96 -3.90 0.10
CA ALA A 132 -10.59 -5.01 -0.60
C ALA A 132 -10.02 -6.36 -0.12
N GLY A 133 -10.90 -7.34 0.10
CA GLY A 133 -10.50 -8.67 0.54
C GLY A 133 -9.64 -8.63 1.80
N ASN A 134 -8.48 -9.27 1.75
CA ASN A 134 -7.50 -9.36 2.83
C ASN A 134 -6.21 -8.53 2.55
N PHE A 135 -6.31 -7.44 1.78
CA PHE A 135 -5.19 -6.55 1.49
C PHE A 135 -4.85 -5.65 2.69
N ASN A 136 -4.54 -6.27 3.83
CA ASN A 136 -4.34 -5.62 5.12
C ASN A 136 -2.89 -5.70 5.64
N ASN A 137 -1.98 -6.35 4.91
CA ASN A 137 -0.57 -6.43 5.24
C ASN A 137 0.25 -5.30 4.58
N ASP A 138 1.56 -5.37 4.71
CA ASP A 138 2.50 -4.35 4.23
C ASP A 138 2.62 -4.25 2.69
N ILE A 139 2.04 -5.17 1.93
CA ILE A 139 1.87 -5.06 0.47
C ILE A 139 0.43 -4.63 0.12
N GLY A 140 -0.56 -5.20 0.81
CA GLY A 140 -1.98 -4.94 0.57
C GLY A 140 -2.42 -3.53 0.92
N VAL A 141 -1.90 -2.97 2.01
CA VAL A 141 -2.20 -1.59 2.43
C VAL A 141 -1.73 -0.59 1.36
N PRO A 142 -0.48 -0.63 0.87
CA PRO A 142 -0.07 0.18 -0.27
C PRO A 142 -0.95 0.03 -1.53
N ILE A 143 -1.36 -1.20 -1.88
CA ILE A 143 -2.29 -1.43 -3.01
C ILE A 143 -3.60 -0.66 -2.82
N THR A 144 -4.12 -0.63 -1.58
CA THR A 144 -5.34 0.11 -1.27
C THR A 144 -5.10 1.61 -1.38
N LEU A 145 -4.04 2.15 -0.77
CA LEU A 145 -3.74 3.58 -0.77
C LEU A 145 -3.48 4.13 -2.19
N LEU A 146 -2.86 3.35 -3.08
CA LEU A 146 -2.65 3.74 -4.49
C LEU A 146 -3.92 3.76 -5.34
N ARG A 147 -5.08 3.43 -4.77
CA ARG A 147 -6.38 3.65 -5.41
C ARG A 147 -6.96 5.03 -5.07
N LEU A 148 -6.42 5.75 -4.09
CA LEU A 148 -6.87 7.09 -3.74
C LEU A 148 -6.68 8.08 -4.90
N ASN A 149 -7.67 8.94 -5.08
CA ASN A 149 -7.68 10.08 -5.98
C ASN A 149 -8.56 11.18 -5.33
N HIS A 150 -8.68 12.33 -5.99
CA HIS A 150 -9.43 13.47 -5.46
C HIS A 150 -10.95 13.26 -5.38
N ASP A 151 -11.48 12.15 -5.90
CA ASP A 151 -12.91 11.85 -5.84
C ASP A 151 -13.32 11.23 -4.50
N TYR A 152 -12.38 10.75 -3.69
CA TYR A 152 -12.68 10.12 -2.40
C TYR A 152 -12.71 11.13 -1.25
N ASP A 153 -13.79 11.10 -0.49
CA ASP A 153 -13.96 11.87 0.75
C ASP A 153 -13.42 11.12 1.97
N TYR A 154 -13.52 9.79 1.93
CA TYR A 154 -13.16 8.91 3.03
C TYR A 154 -12.34 7.69 2.58
N ALA A 155 -11.51 7.14 3.47
CA ALA A 155 -11.01 5.78 3.33
C ALA A 155 -11.03 4.95 4.62
N VAL A 156 -11.39 3.68 4.52
CA VAL A 156 -11.40 2.73 5.64
C VAL A 156 -10.35 1.65 5.40
N ILE A 157 -9.26 1.69 6.16
CA ILE A 157 -8.09 0.84 5.94
C ILE A 157 -7.98 -0.21 7.04
N GLU A 158 -8.09 -1.48 6.66
CA GLU A 158 -7.84 -2.61 7.53
C GLU A 158 -6.34 -2.88 7.65
N LEU A 159 -5.81 -2.93 8.88
CA LEU A 159 -4.41 -3.24 9.18
C LEU A 159 -4.31 -4.59 9.90
N GLY A 160 -3.60 -5.53 9.29
CA GLY A 160 -3.28 -6.84 9.82
C GLY A 160 -1.80 -6.93 10.18
N ALA A 161 -1.49 -7.76 11.16
CA ALA A 161 -0.11 -8.09 11.52
C ALA A 161 0.00 -9.54 12.03
N ASN A 162 1.14 -10.14 11.75
CA ASN A 162 1.63 -11.40 12.29
C ASN A 162 2.86 -11.19 13.18
N HIS A 163 3.60 -10.09 13.01
CA HIS A 163 4.82 -9.77 13.76
C HIS A 163 4.82 -8.34 14.30
N GLN A 164 5.64 -8.08 15.33
CA GLN A 164 5.85 -6.72 15.84
C GLN A 164 6.48 -5.83 14.75
N GLY A 165 6.07 -4.57 14.72
CA GLY A 165 6.51 -3.56 13.75
C GLY A 165 5.67 -3.48 12.48
N GLU A 166 4.85 -4.49 12.16
CA GLU A 166 4.05 -4.49 10.93
C GLU A 166 2.89 -3.46 11.00
N ILE A 167 2.26 -3.28 12.17
CA ILE A 167 1.27 -2.23 12.36
C ILE A 167 1.96 -0.86 12.38
N ALA A 168 3.09 -0.72 13.07
CA ALA A 168 3.87 0.53 13.07
C ALA A 168 4.23 0.98 11.64
N TRP A 169 4.66 0.04 10.80
CA TRP A 169 4.93 0.32 9.39
C TRP A 169 3.66 0.76 8.66
N THR A 170 2.61 -0.06 8.65
CA THR A 170 1.40 0.23 7.86
C THR A 170 0.63 1.45 8.36
N VAL A 171 0.64 1.73 9.66
CA VAL A 171 0.03 2.94 10.22
C VAL A 171 0.81 4.20 9.81
N SER A 172 2.15 4.12 9.72
CA SER A 172 2.98 5.24 9.24
C SER A 172 2.71 5.60 7.77
N LEU A 173 2.26 4.61 6.97
CA LEU A 173 1.84 4.83 5.58
C LEU A 173 0.43 5.41 5.49
N THR A 174 -0.47 4.88 6.31
CA THR A 174 -1.88 5.29 6.27
C THR A 174 -2.11 6.65 6.90
N ARG A 175 -1.45 7.01 8.00
CA ARG A 175 -1.67 8.29 8.72
C ARG A 175 -3.16 8.59 8.95
N PRO A 176 -3.87 7.74 9.69
CA PRO A 176 -5.30 7.88 9.92
C PRO A 176 -5.63 9.02 10.88
N GLU A 177 -6.74 9.70 10.63
CA GLU A 177 -7.34 10.68 11.54
C GLU A 177 -8.09 10.00 12.69
N ALA A 178 -8.56 8.76 12.48
CA ALA A 178 -9.15 7.94 13.53
C ALA A 178 -8.62 6.51 13.44
N ALA A 179 -8.25 5.92 14.58
CA ALA A 179 -7.81 4.54 14.62
C ALA A 179 -8.57 3.72 15.66
N LEU A 180 -8.80 2.44 15.33
CA LEU A 180 -9.51 1.49 16.18
C LEU A 180 -8.68 0.21 16.38
N VAL A 181 -8.56 -0.22 17.64
CA VAL A 181 -8.19 -1.58 17.99
C VAL A 181 -9.45 -2.30 18.45
N ASN A 182 -9.99 -3.20 17.62
CA ASN A 182 -11.30 -3.81 17.86
C ASN A 182 -11.31 -4.74 19.08
N ASN A 183 -10.32 -5.63 19.18
CA ASN A 183 -10.14 -6.53 20.32
C ASN A 183 -8.71 -7.08 20.35
N LEU A 184 -8.27 -7.45 21.55
CA LEU A 184 -7.01 -8.14 21.80
C LEU A 184 -7.34 -9.58 22.26
N ALA A 185 -7.07 -10.55 21.40
CA ALA A 185 -7.26 -11.97 21.69
C ALA A 185 -6.04 -12.79 21.26
N ALA A 186 -5.88 -13.98 21.83
CA ALA A 186 -4.82 -14.92 21.49
C ALA A 186 -4.97 -15.42 20.04
N ALA A 187 -4.36 -14.70 19.11
CA ALA A 187 -4.28 -15.01 17.69
C ALA A 187 -2.84 -14.77 17.21
N HIS A 188 -2.39 -15.53 16.22
CA HIS A 188 -1.03 -15.40 15.65
C HIS A 188 0.09 -15.47 16.70
N LEU A 189 -0.09 -16.28 17.75
CA LEU A 189 0.88 -16.39 18.86
C LEU A 189 2.27 -16.86 18.42
N GLU A 190 2.37 -17.59 17.31
CA GLU A 190 3.66 -18.01 16.76
C GLU A 190 4.55 -16.81 16.39
N GLY A 191 3.97 -15.74 15.81
CA GLY A 191 4.70 -14.53 15.44
C GLY A 191 4.79 -13.49 16.56
N PHE A 192 3.82 -13.48 17.50
CA PHE A 192 3.77 -12.50 18.60
C PHE A 192 4.33 -13.00 19.94
N GLY A 193 4.51 -14.31 20.10
CA GLY A 193 5.01 -14.99 21.30
C GLY A 193 4.02 -15.08 22.47
N SER A 194 3.15 -14.07 22.67
CA SER A 194 2.19 -14.03 23.79
C SER A 194 1.02 -13.08 23.52
N LEU A 195 -0.02 -13.14 24.37
CA LEU A 195 -1.11 -12.15 24.36
C LEU A 195 -0.59 -10.73 24.61
N ALA A 196 0.41 -10.55 25.47
CA ALA A 196 1.07 -9.26 25.67
C ALA A 196 1.80 -8.79 24.40
N GLY A 197 2.38 -9.73 23.64
CA GLY A 197 2.96 -9.47 22.32
C GLY A 197 1.92 -9.01 21.30
N VAL A 198 0.73 -9.63 21.29
CA VAL A 198 -0.42 -9.20 20.46
C VAL A 198 -0.84 -7.78 20.84
N ALA A 199 -1.01 -7.51 22.14
CA ALA A 199 -1.38 -6.19 22.65
C ALA A 199 -0.36 -5.12 22.25
N LYS A 200 0.94 -5.43 22.36
CA LYS A 200 2.03 -4.53 21.95
C LYS A 200 1.97 -4.24 20.45
N ALA A 201 1.87 -5.28 19.62
CA ALA A 201 1.85 -5.12 18.17
C ALA A 201 0.61 -4.33 17.68
N GLN A 202 -0.57 -4.65 18.19
CA GLN A 202 -1.80 -3.92 17.82
C GLN A 202 -1.83 -2.50 18.41
N GLY A 203 -1.19 -2.30 19.56
CA GLY A 203 -1.01 -0.99 20.18
C GLY A 203 -0.11 -0.02 19.39
N GLU A 204 0.73 -0.53 18.47
CA GLU A 204 1.51 0.31 17.54
C GLU A 204 0.62 1.24 16.71
N MET A 205 -0.66 0.89 16.54
CA MET A 205 -1.67 1.73 15.89
C MET A 205 -1.69 3.17 16.42
N VAL A 206 -1.47 3.36 17.73
CA VAL A 206 -1.51 4.70 18.36
C VAL A 206 -0.41 5.61 17.83
N SER A 207 0.72 5.06 17.35
CA SER A 207 1.85 5.86 16.84
C SER A 207 1.56 6.65 15.57
N GLY A 208 0.49 6.30 14.84
CA GLY A 208 0.13 6.94 13.58
C GLY A 208 -1.03 7.93 13.64
N VAL A 209 -1.66 8.12 14.81
CA VAL A 209 -2.78 9.04 14.99
C VAL A 209 -2.28 10.40 15.48
N PRO A 210 -2.74 11.53 14.91
CA PRO A 210 -2.45 12.86 15.44
C PRO A 210 -2.92 12.99 16.90
N GLY A 211 -2.11 13.65 17.73
CA GLY A 211 -2.45 13.97 19.13
C GLY A 211 -3.42 15.14 19.26
#